data_AF-A0A1E1GHN6-F1
#
_entry.id   AF-A0A1E1GHN6-F1
#
_cell.length_a   1.000
_cell.length_b   1.000
_cell.length_c   1.000
_cell.angle_alpha   90.00
_cell.angle_beta   90.00
_cell.angle_gamma   90.00
#
_symmetry.space_group_name_H-M   'P 1'
#
loop_
_entity.id
_entity.type
_entity.pdbx_description
1 polymer ?
#
loop_
_entity_poly.entity_id
_entity_poly.type
_entity_poly.pdbx_seq_one_letter_code
_entity_poly.pdbx_strand_id
1 'polypeptide(L)'
;MKKNRPLSPHLTIYKPQLTSMLSIFHRVSGVLLALVLLFGSFFIYILNIFSSYFFVYNFLTFLNIDFINFLIVSLFVFFVLLFHYHFLNGLRHWYWDFGFGFNLKSVYFTGSLVILGSIVLSLVVLNFVF
;
A
#
# COMPACT_ATOMS: atom_id res chain seq x y z
N MET A 1 11.72 24.10 27.04
CA MET A 1 10.86 23.47 28.06
C MET A 1 11.72 22.56 28.95
N LYS A 2 12.10 23.00 30.16
CA LYS A 2 12.76 22.14 31.16
C LYS A 2 11.76 21.79 32.24
N LYS A 3 11.18 20.59 32.13
CA LYS A 3 10.44 19.89 33.18
C LYS A 3 10.86 18.43 33.04
N ASN A 4 11.46 17.84 34.08
CA ASN A 4 11.75 16.41 34.17
C ASN A 4 10.44 15.62 34.37
N ARG A 5 9.47 15.82 33.47
CA ARG A 5 8.22 15.07 33.48
C ARG A 5 8.36 13.94 32.48
N PRO A 6 8.27 12.68 32.91
CA PRO A 6 8.27 11.56 31.98
C PRO A 6 7.02 11.62 31.09
N LEU A 7 7.18 11.22 29.84
CA LEU A 7 6.05 10.97 28.94
C LEU A 7 5.37 9.67 29.37
N SER A 8 4.04 9.70 29.49
CA SER A 8 3.29 8.48 29.72
C SER A 8 3.46 7.53 28.52
N PRO A 9 3.55 6.20 28.78
CA PRO A 9 3.54 5.22 27.71
C PRO A 9 2.22 5.31 26.95
N HIS A 10 2.28 5.12 25.62
CA HIS A 10 1.14 5.30 24.73
C HIS A 10 1.11 4.14 23.72
N LEU A 11 1.80 4.25 22.57
CA LEU A 11 1.78 3.21 21.53
C LEU A 11 2.25 1.84 22.03
N THR A 12 3.18 1.82 22.99
CA THR A 12 3.74 0.58 23.55
C THR A 12 2.77 -0.20 24.44
N ILE A 13 1.73 0.45 24.97
CA ILE A 13 0.76 -0.19 25.88
C ILE A 13 -0.67 -0.21 25.32
N TYR A 14 -0.95 0.55 24.27
CA TYR A 14 -2.30 0.67 23.73
C TYR A 14 -2.68 -0.57 22.92
N LYS A 15 -3.88 -1.12 23.19
CA LYS A 15 -4.38 -2.28 22.45
C LYS A 15 -4.59 -1.92 20.97
N PRO A 16 -4.04 -2.70 20.01
CA PRO A 16 -4.32 -2.51 18.60
C PRO A 16 -5.82 -2.64 18.32
N GLN A 17 -6.40 -1.63 17.68
CA GLN A 17 -7.81 -1.59 17.29
C GLN A 17 -7.90 -1.57 15.77
N LEU A 18 -8.93 -2.19 15.20
CA LEU A 18 -9.14 -2.19 13.74
C LEU A 18 -9.08 -0.76 13.17
N THR A 19 -9.69 0.18 13.87
CA THR A 19 -9.78 1.60 13.48
C THR A 19 -8.42 2.27 13.42
N SER A 20 -7.59 2.13 14.46
CA SER A 20 -6.26 2.74 14.52
C SER A 20 -5.31 2.08 13.52
N MET A 21 -5.37 0.75 13.37
CA MET A 21 -4.55 0.02 12.41
C MET A 21 -4.88 0.42 10.98
N LEU A 22 -6.17 0.51 10.61
CA LEU A 22 -6.58 0.97 9.28
C LEU A 22 -6.08 2.41 8.98
N SER A 23 -6.09 3.30 9.97
CA SER A 23 -5.55 4.66 9.82
C SER A 23 -4.04 4.65 9.56
N ILE A 24 -3.27 3.85 10.33
CA ILE A 24 -1.82 3.70 10.13
C ILE A 24 -1.53 3.13 8.74
N PHE A 25 -2.21 2.06 8.34
CA PHE A 25 -2.01 1.45 7.03
C PHE A 25 -2.45 2.37 5.88
N HIS A 26 -3.43 3.26 6.07
CA HIS A 26 -3.79 4.25 5.05
C HIS A 26 -2.63 5.21 4.78
N ARG A 27 -1.94 5.66 5.83
CA ARG A 27 -0.75 6.51 5.71
C ARG A 27 0.41 5.76 5.06
N VAL A 28 0.70 4.55 5.53
CA VAL A 28 1.78 3.72 4.97
C VAL A 28 1.54 3.44 3.49
N SER A 29 0.33 3.02 3.12
CA SER A 29 -0.03 2.78 1.72
C SER A 29 0.10 4.05 0.87
N GLY A 30 -0.34 5.21 1.37
CA GLY A 30 -0.18 6.48 0.67
C GLY A 30 1.28 6.85 0.41
N VAL A 31 2.14 6.67 1.41
CA VAL A 31 3.59 6.90 1.26
C VAL A 31 4.19 5.94 0.24
N LEU A 32 3.89 4.65 0.32
CA LEU A 32 4.40 3.66 -0.63
C LEU A 32 3.94 3.93 -2.06
N LEU A 33 2.66 4.24 -2.26
CA LEU A 33 2.12 4.59 -3.59
C LEU A 33 2.76 5.87 -4.14
N ALA A 34 2.96 6.89 -3.31
CA ALA A 34 3.65 8.12 -3.73
C ALA A 34 5.12 7.85 -4.14
N LEU A 35 5.83 7.00 -3.39
CA LEU A 35 7.19 6.59 -3.74
C LEU A 35 7.21 5.84 -5.07
N VAL A 36 6.27 4.92 -5.30
CA VAL A 36 6.17 4.20 -6.58
C VAL A 36 5.91 5.15 -7.75
N LEU A 37 5.06 6.16 -7.58
CA LEU A 37 4.82 7.16 -8.63
C LEU A 37 6.07 8.01 -8.93
N LEU A 38 6.75 8.48 -7.88
CA LEU A 38 7.96 9.31 -8.01
C LEU A 38 9.14 8.54 -8.61
N PHE A 39 9.45 7.36 -8.08
CA PHE A 39 10.61 6.58 -8.53
C PHE A 39 10.31 5.71 -9.74
N GLY A 40 9.07 5.22 -9.89
CA GLY A 40 8.67 4.39 -11.03
C GLY A 40 8.74 5.13 -12.35
N SER A 41 8.29 6.39 -12.40
CA SER A 41 8.40 7.22 -13.60
C SER A 41 9.85 7.49 -14.01
N PHE A 42 10.72 7.78 -13.04
CA PHE A 42 12.15 7.95 -13.25
C PHE A 42 12.83 6.65 -13.72
N PHE A 43 12.46 5.51 -13.13
CA PHE A 43 13.00 4.20 -13.50
C PHE A 43 12.59 3.78 -14.91
N ILE A 44 11.33 3.97 -15.30
CA ILE A 44 10.85 3.69 -16.66
C ILE A 44 11.58 4.57 -17.68
N TYR A 45 11.81 5.86 -17.37
CA TYR A 45 12.57 6.76 -18.23
C TYR A 45 14.03 6.30 -18.41
N ILE A 46 14.70 5.92 -17.32
CA ILE A 46 16.05 5.33 -17.36
C ILE A 46 16.05 4.05 -18.20
N LEU A 47 15.14 3.11 -17.93
CA LEU A 47 15.05 1.86 -18.69
C LEU A 47 14.89 2.10 -20.19
N ASN A 48 14.12 3.10 -20.61
CA ASN A 48 13.97 3.43 -22.02
C ASN A 48 15.29 3.90 -22.65
N ILE A 49 16.07 4.74 -21.94
CA ILE A 49 17.39 5.21 -22.38
C ILE A 49 18.40 4.06 -22.47
N PHE A 50 18.37 3.14 -21.50
CA PHE A 50 19.31 2.02 -21.42
C PHE A 50 18.82 0.73 -22.09
N SER A 51 17.65 0.75 -22.75
CA SER A 51 17.04 -0.41 -23.42
C SER A 51 17.93 -1.00 -24.54
N SER A 52 18.92 -0.25 -25.01
CA SER A 52 19.94 -0.66 -25.97
C SER A 52 21.09 -1.48 -25.37
N TYR A 53 21.18 -1.63 -24.04
CA TYR A 53 22.36 -2.20 -23.39
C TYR A 53 22.20 -3.68 -22.99
N PHE A 54 23.00 -4.50 -23.68
CA PHE A 54 23.54 -5.81 -23.31
C PHE A 54 23.79 -6.05 -21.80
N PHE A 55 23.99 -4.98 -21.03
CA PHE A 55 24.21 -5.01 -19.58
C PHE A 55 22.97 -5.42 -18.77
N VAL A 56 21.76 -4.97 -19.17
CA VAL A 56 20.51 -5.34 -18.49
C VAL A 56 20.22 -6.83 -18.72
N TYR A 57 20.43 -7.30 -19.95
CA TYR A 57 20.30 -8.72 -20.29
C TYR A 57 21.24 -9.61 -19.48
N ASN A 58 22.54 -9.29 -19.41
CA ASN A 58 23.51 -10.06 -18.62
C ASN A 58 23.27 -10.00 -17.10
N PHE A 59 22.74 -8.88 -16.60
CA PHE A 59 22.39 -8.76 -15.18
C PHE A 59 21.16 -9.61 -14.83
N LEU A 60 20.16 -9.65 -15.71
CA LEU A 60 18.97 -10.49 -15.55
C LEU A 60 19.28 -11.99 -15.70
N THR A 61 20.20 -12.38 -16.59
CA THR A 61 20.64 -13.78 -16.71
C THR A 61 21.52 -14.21 -15.53
N PHE A 62 22.31 -13.31 -14.93
CA PHE A 62 23.10 -13.59 -13.72
C PHE A 62 22.22 -13.83 -12.48
N LEU A 63 21.03 -13.22 -12.41
CA LEU A 63 20.16 -13.23 -11.24
C LEU A 63 19.08 -14.33 -11.20
N ASN A 64 19.16 -15.38 -12.03
CA ASN A 64 18.11 -16.39 -12.23
C ASN A 64 16.76 -15.77 -12.62
N ILE A 65 16.41 -15.95 -13.90
CA ILE A 65 15.19 -15.41 -14.53
C ILE A 65 13.92 -15.75 -13.73
N ASP A 66 13.86 -16.95 -13.13
CA ASP A 66 12.69 -17.40 -12.35
C ASP A 66 12.51 -16.63 -11.05
N PHE A 67 13.60 -16.32 -10.33
CA PHE A 67 13.53 -15.55 -9.08
C PHE A 67 13.12 -14.10 -9.35
N ILE A 68 13.65 -13.50 -10.41
CA ILE A 68 13.30 -12.14 -10.82
C ILE A 68 11.83 -12.07 -11.24
N ASN A 69 11.37 -13.02 -12.05
CA ASN A 69 9.96 -13.08 -12.47
C ASN A 69 9.03 -13.22 -11.26
N PHE A 70 9.35 -14.12 -10.31
CA PHE A 70 8.60 -14.25 -9.07
C PHE A 70 8.55 -12.94 -8.27
N LEU A 71 9.70 -12.25 -8.14
CA LEU A 71 9.80 -10.99 -7.41
C LEU A 71 8.96 -9.89 -8.09
N ILE A 72 9.04 -9.74 -9.40
CA ILE A 72 8.27 -8.75 -10.17
C ILE A 72 6.77 -9.00 -10.01
N VAL A 73 6.33 -10.25 -10.19
CA VAL A 73 4.92 -10.64 -10.02
C VAL A 73 4.44 -10.36 -8.60
N SER A 74 5.24 -10.72 -7.58
CA SER A 74 4.91 -10.48 -6.18
C SER A 74 4.78 -8.99 -5.87
N LEU A 75 5.72 -8.16 -6.35
CA LEU A 75 5.65 -6.70 -6.19
C LEU A 75 4.42 -6.11 -6.90
N PHE A 76 4.08 -6.61 -8.09
CA PHE A 76 2.89 -6.18 -8.81
C PHE A 76 1.60 -6.52 -8.05
N VAL A 77 1.46 -7.77 -7.59
CA VAL A 77 0.33 -8.20 -6.75
C VAL A 77 0.21 -7.35 -5.49
N PHE A 78 1.33 -7.09 -4.82
CA PHE A 78 1.37 -6.25 -3.62
C PHE A 78 0.97 -4.80 -3.91
N PHE A 79 1.43 -4.22 -5.01
CA PHE A 79 1.07 -2.88 -5.44
C PHE A 79 -0.44 -2.77 -5.75
N VAL A 80 -1.00 -3.75 -6.46
CA VAL A 80 -2.43 -3.81 -6.77
C VAL A 80 -3.25 -3.87 -5.48
N LEU A 81 -2.87 -4.69 -4.50
CA LEU A 81 -3.51 -4.73 -3.18
C LEU A 81 -3.42 -3.39 -2.44
N LEU A 82 -2.23 -2.80 -2.37
CA LEU A 82 -2.00 -1.51 -1.72
C LEU A 82 -2.87 -0.40 -2.32
N PHE A 83 -2.96 -0.35 -3.64
CA PHE A 83 -3.76 0.65 -4.36
C PHE A 83 -5.24 0.53 -4.01
N HIS A 84 -5.83 -0.66 -4.14
CA HIS A 84 -7.25 -0.87 -3.84
C HIS A 84 -7.57 -0.59 -2.38
N TYR A 85 -6.70 -1.01 -1.47
CA TYR A 85 -6.83 -0.69 -0.05
C TYR A 85 -6.82 0.83 0.19
N HIS A 86 -5.82 1.55 -0.34
CA HIS A 86 -5.69 3.00 -0.15
C HIS A 86 -6.89 3.74 -0.73
N PHE A 87 -7.33 3.35 -1.93
CA PHE A 87 -8.47 3.94 -2.62
C PHE A 87 -9.78 3.75 -1.84
N LEU A 88 -10.12 2.51 -1.47
CA LEU A 88 -11.36 2.23 -0.72
C LEU A 88 -11.36 2.87 0.67
N ASN A 89 -10.22 2.86 1.36
CA ASN A 89 -10.13 3.51 2.66
C ASN A 89 -10.17 5.05 2.52
N GLY A 90 -9.65 5.60 1.42
CA GLY A 90 -9.80 7.01 1.05
C GLY A 90 -11.26 7.40 0.84
N LEU A 91 -12.04 6.59 0.13
CA LEU A 91 -13.49 6.78 0.01
C LEU A 91 -14.19 6.74 1.37
N ARG A 92 -13.75 5.85 2.28
CA ARG A 92 -14.26 5.83 3.66
C ARG A 92 -13.91 7.11 4.42
N HIS A 93 -12.71 7.65 4.25
CA HIS A 93 -12.33 8.93 4.84
C HIS A 93 -13.17 10.09 4.30
N TRP A 94 -13.40 10.15 2.98
CA TRP A 94 -14.32 11.13 2.39
C TRP A 94 -15.75 10.99 2.95
N TYR A 95 -16.24 9.77 3.12
CA TYR A 95 -17.54 9.54 3.74
C TYR A 95 -17.63 10.09 5.18
N TRP A 96 -16.54 10.00 5.95
CA TRP A 96 -16.43 10.63 7.26
C TRP A 96 -16.36 12.16 7.18
N ASP A 97 -15.62 12.71 6.22
CA ASP A 97 -15.50 14.16 6.02
C ASP A 97 -16.86 14.82 5.71
N PHE A 98 -17.77 14.09 5.06
CA PHE A 98 -19.15 14.52 4.85
C PHE A 98 -20.06 14.46 6.10
N GLY A 99 -19.54 14.00 7.24
CA GLY A 99 -20.32 13.93 8.47
C GLY A 99 -20.96 12.57 8.76
N PHE A 100 -20.71 11.55 7.94
CA PHE A 100 -21.43 10.27 8.02
C PHE A 100 -20.64 9.15 8.71
N GLY A 101 -21.35 8.17 9.27
CA GLY A 101 -20.77 6.87 9.62
C GLY A 101 -19.91 6.81 10.89
N PHE A 102 -19.99 7.81 11.78
CA PHE A 102 -19.19 7.88 13.03
C PHE A 102 -19.60 6.92 14.15
N ASN A 103 -20.76 6.27 14.03
CA ASN A 103 -21.18 5.25 15.00
C ASN A 103 -20.20 4.07 15.00
N LEU A 104 -19.82 3.56 16.18
CA LEU A 104 -18.84 2.47 16.29
C LEU A 104 -19.19 1.26 15.41
N LYS A 105 -20.45 0.83 15.39
CA LYS A 105 -20.90 -0.26 14.51
C LYS A 105 -20.61 0.02 13.03
N SER A 106 -20.89 1.25 12.58
CA SER A 106 -20.63 1.71 11.21
C SER A 106 -19.13 1.75 10.91
N VAL A 107 -18.31 2.28 11.83
CA VAL A 107 -16.86 2.36 11.65
C VAL A 107 -16.21 0.98 11.51
N TYR A 108 -16.65 0.00 12.31
CA TYR A 108 -16.17 -1.39 12.19
C TYR A 108 -16.69 -2.06 10.91
N PHE A 109 -17.97 -1.88 10.58
CA PHE A 109 -18.57 -2.43 9.36
C PHE A 109 -17.87 -1.92 8.09
N THR A 110 -17.75 -0.60 7.95
CA THR A 110 -17.04 0.04 6.84
C THR A 110 -15.56 -0.32 6.81
N GLY A 111 -14.92 -0.49 7.97
CA GLY A 111 -13.53 -0.98 8.05
C GLY A 111 -13.36 -2.39 7.49
N SER A 112 -14.24 -3.32 7.87
CA SER A 112 -14.23 -4.68 7.32
C SER A 112 -14.56 -4.73 5.82
N LEU A 113 -15.49 -3.87 5.36
CA LEU A 113 -15.79 -3.72 3.94
C LEU A 113 -14.58 -3.24 3.13
N VAL A 114 -13.79 -2.30 3.65
CA VAL A 114 -12.56 -1.84 2.98
C VAL A 114 -11.58 -2.99 2.80
N ILE A 115 -11.36 -3.80 3.83
CA ILE A 115 -10.43 -4.94 3.78
C ILE A 115 -10.92 -5.98 2.75
N LEU A 116 -12.16 -6.44 2.88
CA LEU A 116 -12.73 -7.44 1.97
C LEU A 116 -12.80 -6.92 0.53
N GLY A 117 -13.26 -5.69 0.36
CA GLY A 117 -13.34 -5.02 -0.94
C GLY A 117 -11.97 -4.90 -1.61
N SER A 118 -10.92 -4.56 -0.84
CA SER A 118 -9.56 -4.47 -1.41
C SER A 118 -9.05 -5.81 -1.91
N ILE A 119 -9.32 -6.90 -1.19
CA ILE A 119 -8.91 -8.25 -1.60
C ILE A 119 -9.68 -8.67 -2.85
N VAL A 120 -11.00 -8.50 -2.85
CA VAL A 120 -11.87 -8.89 -3.97
C VAL A 120 -11.50 -8.12 -5.24
N LEU A 121 -11.38 -6.80 -5.18
CA LEU A 121 -11.02 -5.99 -6.34
C LEU A 121 -9.63 -6.34 -6.86
N SER A 122 -8.65 -6.54 -5.97
CA SER A 122 -7.33 -6.98 -6.38
C SER A 122 -7.34 -8.33 -7.08
N LEU A 123 -8.08 -9.32 -6.57
CA LEU A 123 -8.20 -10.63 -7.21
C LEU A 123 -8.85 -10.54 -8.59
N VAL A 124 -9.90 -9.71 -8.74
CA VAL A 124 -10.54 -9.48 -10.03
C VAL A 124 -9.55 -8.88 -11.02
N VAL A 125 -8.81 -7.83 -10.64
CA VAL A 125 -7.82 -7.20 -11.52
C VAL A 125 -6.70 -8.17 -11.88
N LEU A 126 -6.19 -8.93 -10.92
CA LEU A 126 -5.11 -9.89 -11.16
C LEU A 126 -5.55 -11.03 -12.09
N ASN A 127 -6.80 -11.47 -12.04
CA ASN A 127 -7.36 -12.47 -12.96
C ASN A 127 -7.43 -11.96 -14.41
N PHE A 128 -7.60 -10.65 -14.63
CA PHE A 128 -7.55 -10.08 -15.98
C PHE A 128 -6.12 -9.90 -16.52
N VAL A 129 -5.13 -9.85 -15.63
CA VAL A 129 -3.73 -9.60 -16.00
C VAL A 129 -2.95 -10.90 -16.24
N PHE A 130 -3.25 -11.95 -15.47
CA PHE A 130 -2.62 -13.28 -15.57
C PHE A 130 -3.55 -14.31 -16.20
#